data_AF-A0A1V5LH13-F1
#
_entry.id   AF-A0A1V5LH13-F1
#
_cell.length_a   1.000
_cell.length_b   1.000
_cell.length_c   1.000
_cell.angle_alpha   90.00
_cell.angle_beta   90.00
_cell.angle_gamma   90.00
#
_symmetry.space_group_name_H-M   'P 1'
#
loop_
_entity.id
_entity.type
_entity.pdbx_description
1 polymer ?
#
loop_
_entity_poly.entity_id
_entity_poly.type
_entity_poly.pdbx_seq_one_letter_code
_entity_poly.pdbx_strand_id
1 'polypeptide(L)'
;MQADIDARIKESQKNSAGQSNTTGGGSDAWKAMQADIEARIKGSQNQAKVNAGPAKPVAGSKGLSGLYLRHEQTWMGTSLNYREEHYYFMPDGRFYKGVPPEGPSAFNWAKVQAEHPELCGQYGINGDKITLSYAGSAPYSWLLKMKNSENMEMNYAPTNKVEKFGGNARISGSFARGTVFAGNYSYAGAPTITAAGTYTFHPDGTVTTDSTTGIDGDTKVSGVTIGLQGGNRGTYTINGNDLTLNLGGQSKRCTIYPVSDNGRILRISIDGALYEKKK
;
A
#
# COMPACT_ATOMS: atom_id res chain seq x y z
N MET A 1 18.43 29.26 -46.51
CA MET A 1 18.20 29.25 -45.05
C MET A 1 17.57 27.95 -44.54
N GLN A 2 16.70 27.26 -45.31
CA GLN A 2 16.20 25.94 -44.93
C GLN A 2 17.20 24.78 -45.16
N ALA A 3 18.08 24.89 -46.17
CA ALA A 3 19.07 23.85 -46.48
C ALA A 3 20.22 23.71 -45.47
N ASP A 4 20.53 24.76 -44.70
CA ASP A 4 21.58 24.73 -43.65
C ASP A 4 21.08 24.13 -42.32
N ILE A 5 19.76 24.13 -42.10
CA ILE A 5 19.14 23.55 -40.91
C ILE A 5 19.08 22.02 -41.07
N ASP A 6 18.77 21.53 -42.26
CA ASP A 6 18.68 20.08 -42.54
C ASP A 6 20.06 19.39 -42.56
N ALA A 7 21.13 20.12 -42.88
CA ALA A 7 22.51 19.62 -42.81
C ALA A 7 22.99 19.44 -41.36
N ARG A 8 22.66 20.38 -40.45
CA ARG A 8 23.02 20.30 -39.02
C ARG A 8 22.24 19.23 -38.24
N ILE A 9 21.05 18.85 -38.71
CA ILE A 9 20.27 17.74 -38.11
C ILE A 9 20.82 16.37 -38.54
N LYS A 10 21.38 16.24 -39.74
CA LYS A 10 22.03 14.98 -40.18
C LYS A 10 23.40 14.76 -39.54
N GLU A 11 24.10 15.81 -39.14
CA GLU A 11 25.42 15.71 -38.51
C GLU A 11 25.32 15.38 -37.00
N SER A 12 24.23 15.76 -36.32
CA SER A 12 23.96 15.34 -34.93
C SER A 12 23.53 13.88 -34.81
N GLN A 13 22.99 13.28 -35.88
CA GLN A 13 22.59 11.86 -35.91
C GLN A 13 23.75 10.90 -36.23
N LYS A 14 24.91 11.40 -36.67
CA LYS A 14 26.10 10.59 -36.97
C LYS A 14 27.08 10.46 -35.80
N ASN A 15 27.01 11.34 -34.80
CA ASN A 15 27.87 11.30 -33.61
C ASN A 15 27.34 10.44 -32.46
N SER A 16 26.20 9.77 -32.63
CA SER A 16 25.65 8.82 -31.65
C SER A 16 26.14 7.38 -31.85
N ALA A 17 27.01 7.14 -32.85
CA ALA A 17 27.64 5.85 -33.10
C ALA A 17 29.10 5.87 -32.59
N GLY A 18 29.26 5.97 -31.28
CA GLY A 18 30.54 5.84 -30.58
C GLY A 18 30.37 4.94 -29.36
N GLN A 19 30.95 3.75 -29.42
CA GLN A 19 30.91 2.70 -28.40
C GLN A 19 31.25 3.23 -26.99
N SER A 20 30.43 2.89 -26.00
CA SER A 20 30.96 2.56 -24.67
C SER A 20 30.76 1.06 -24.44
N ASN A 21 31.86 0.33 -24.62
CA ASN A 21 32.02 -1.01 -24.08
C ASN A 21 32.20 -0.86 -22.56
N THR A 22 31.18 -1.25 -21.80
CA THR A 22 31.37 -1.71 -20.42
C THR A 22 30.82 -3.12 -20.33
N THR A 23 31.71 -4.08 -20.57
CA THR A 23 31.58 -5.46 -20.12
C THR A 23 31.59 -5.48 -18.59
N GLY A 24 30.46 -5.86 -17.99
CA GLY A 24 30.34 -6.13 -16.56
C GLY A 24 29.13 -7.04 -16.32
N GLY A 25 29.39 -8.30 -15.97
CA GLY A 25 28.37 -9.35 -15.84
C GLY A 25 27.33 -9.07 -14.76
N GLY A 26 26.06 -9.14 -15.15
CA GLY A 26 24.87 -9.06 -14.30
C GLY A 26 23.68 -9.63 -15.06
N SER A 27 23.66 -10.95 -15.17
CA SER A 27 22.86 -11.81 -16.05
C SER A 27 21.36 -11.56 -16.02
N ASP A 28 20.72 -11.54 -17.21
CA ASP A 28 19.36 -11.90 -17.68
C ASP A 28 18.12 -11.87 -16.74
N ALA A 29 18.27 -12.01 -15.43
CA ALA A 29 17.23 -11.99 -14.42
C ALA A 29 16.43 -10.68 -14.42
N TRP A 30 17.07 -9.53 -14.66
CA TRP A 30 16.36 -8.24 -14.70
C TRP A 30 15.44 -8.12 -15.92
N LYS A 31 15.85 -8.67 -17.08
CA LYS A 31 15.02 -8.70 -18.30
C LYS A 31 13.85 -9.65 -18.15
N ALA A 32 14.05 -10.80 -17.53
CA ALA A 32 13.00 -11.76 -17.22
C ALA A 32 11.97 -11.18 -16.22
N MET A 33 12.45 -10.48 -15.18
CA MET A 33 11.60 -9.77 -14.22
C MET A 33 10.77 -8.68 -14.90
N GLN A 34 11.39 -7.90 -15.78
CA GLN A 34 10.70 -6.83 -16.51
C GLN A 34 9.63 -7.38 -17.45
N ALA A 35 9.93 -8.45 -18.20
CA ALA A 35 8.95 -9.12 -19.06
C ALA A 35 7.76 -9.71 -18.27
N ASP A 36 8.01 -10.28 -17.08
CA ASP A 36 6.97 -10.76 -16.18
C ASP A 36 6.10 -9.61 -15.63
N ILE A 37 6.70 -8.47 -15.28
CA ILE A 37 5.96 -7.27 -14.85
C ILE A 37 5.08 -6.74 -15.98
N GLU A 38 5.61 -6.60 -17.19
CA GLU A 38 4.87 -6.12 -18.37
C GLU A 38 3.71 -7.06 -18.73
N ALA A 39 3.93 -8.38 -18.65
CA ALA A 39 2.89 -9.38 -18.84
C ALA A 39 1.77 -9.27 -17.79
N ARG A 40 2.12 -9.03 -16.51
CA ARG A 40 1.13 -8.81 -15.43
C ARG A 40 0.34 -7.53 -15.61
N ILE A 41 0.98 -6.45 -16.04
CA ILE A 41 0.31 -5.17 -16.33
C ILE A 41 -0.70 -5.37 -17.47
N LYS A 42 -0.27 -6.01 -18.58
CA LYS A 42 -1.13 -6.28 -19.74
C LYS A 42 -2.28 -7.24 -19.41
N GLY A 43 -2.03 -8.24 -18.54
CA GLY A 43 -3.07 -9.14 -18.03
C GLY A 43 -4.09 -8.43 -17.14
N SER A 44 -3.67 -7.45 -16.35
CA SER A 44 -4.54 -6.71 -15.44
C SER A 44 -5.45 -5.68 -16.13
N GLN A 45 -5.04 -5.14 -17.28
CA GLN A 45 -5.85 -4.16 -18.03
C GLN A 45 -6.98 -4.79 -18.87
N ASN A 46 -6.94 -6.11 -19.10
CA ASN A 46 -7.93 -6.84 -19.91
C ASN A 46 -8.90 -7.71 -19.09
N GLN A 47 -8.85 -7.67 -17.75
CA GLN A 47 -9.84 -8.38 -16.94
C GLN A 47 -11.14 -7.57 -16.88
N ALA A 48 -12.07 -7.90 -17.77
CA ALA A 48 -13.49 -7.61 -17.56
C ALA A 48 -13.88 -8.06 -16.14
N LYS A 49 -14.83 -7.35 -15.50
CA LYS A 49 -15.47 -7.78 -14.24
C LYS A 49 -16.18 -9.12 -14.46
N VAL A 50 -15.44 -10.21 -14.40
CA VAL A 50 -16.02 -11.55 -14.30
C VAL A 50 -16.45 -11.66 -12.84
N ASN A 51 -17.74 -11.94 -12.61
CA ASN A 51 -18.22 -12.44 -11.33
C ASN A 51 -17.55 -13.79 -11.07
N ALA A 52 -16.30 -13.73 -10.63
CA ALA A 52 -15.53 -14.89 -10.36
C ALA A 52 -15.92 -15.43 -8.98
N GLY A 53 -16.19 -16.73 -8.92
CA GLY A 53 -16.37 -17.43 -7.65
C GLY A 53 -15.18 -17.22 -6.70
N PRO A 54 -15.31 -17.65 -5.43
CA PRO A 54 -14.28 -17.42 -4.42
C PRO A 54 -12.91 -17.91 -4.88
N ALA A 55 -11.86 -17.24 -4.41
CA ALA A 55 -10.48 -17.66 -4.64
C ALA A 55 -10.31 -19.16 -4.32
N LYS A 56 -9.62 -19.88 -5.22
CA LYS A 56 -9.39 -21.32 -5.04
C LYS A 56 -8.56 -21.56 -3.78
N PRO A 57 -8.87 -22.61 -2.98
CA PRO A 57 -8.02 -23.01 -1.86
C PRO A 57 -6.59 -23.24 -2.33
N VAL A 58 -5.64 -22.85 -1.49
CA VAL A 58 -4.21 -23.02 -1.75
C VAL A 58 -3.65 -24.03 -0.73
N ALA A 59 -2.90 -25.00 -1.23
CA ALA A 59 -2.24 -26.01 -0.40
C ALA A 59 -1.04 -25.42 0.35
N GLY A 60 -0.69 -26.03 1.48
CA GLY A 60 0.47 -25.66 2.31
C GLY A 60 0.09 -25.23 3.71
N SER A 61 1.11 -24.87 4.50
CA SER A 61 0.90 -24.32 5.83
C SER A 61 0.25 -22.93 5.74
N LYS A 62 -0.52 -22.62 6.76
CA LYS A 62 -1.19 -21.35 6.98
C LYS A 62 -0.71 -20.80 8.32
N GLY A 63 -1.19 -19.63 8.72
CA GLY A 63 -0.97 -19.13 10.08
C GLY A 63 -0.28 -17.77 10.16
N LEU A 64 0.02 -17.13 9.01
CA LEU A 64 0.27 -15.70 9.03
C LEU A 64 -0.95 -14.97 9.58
N SER A 65 -0.70 -13.91 10.36
CA SER A 65 -1.76 -13.18 11.04
C SER A 65 -1.43 -11.71 11.14
N GLY A 66 -2.43 -10.88 10.87
CA GLY A 66 -2.33 -9.43 11.00
C GLY A 66 -1.95 -8.71 9.72
N LEU A 67 -1.73 -7.41 9.85
CA LEU A 67 -1.44 -6.51 8.75
C LEU A 67 0.07 -6.42 8.53
N TYR A 68 0.48 -6.51 7.27
CA TYR A 68 1.86 -6.40 6.82
C TYR A 68 1.97 -5.29 5.78
N LEU A 69 3.06 -4.55 5.82
CA LEU A 69 3.48 -3.58 4.82
C LEU A 69 4.64 -4.16 4.02
N ARG A 70 4.41 -4.42 2.74
CA ARG A 70 5.43 -4.75 1.74
C ARG A 70 5.92 -3.47 1.09
N HIS A 71 7.22 -3.26 1.10
CA HIS A 71 7.88 -2.12 0.48
C HIS A 71 8.72 -2.61 -0.69
N GLU A 72 8.34 -2.23 -1.91
CA GLU A 72 9.02 -2.59 -3.14
C GLU A 72 9.67 -1.34 -3.77
N GLN A 73 10.91 -1.53 -4.22
CA GLN A 73 11.69 -0.53 -4.90
C GLN A 73 12.08 -1.08 -6.26
N THR A 74 11.60 -0.45 -7.32
CA THR A 74 11.87 -0.87 -8.69
C THR A 74 12.53 0.27 -9.44
N TRP A 75 13.69 0.01 -10.01
CA TRP A 75 14.37 0.99 -10.85
C TRP A 75 13.74 1.00 -12.26
N MET A 76 13.24 2.15 -12.68
CA MET A 76 12.62 2.38 -14.00
C MET A 76 13.52 3.33 -14.82
N GLY A 77 14.63 2.79 -15.33
CA GLY A 77 15.56 3.53 -16.19
C GLY A 77 16.42 4.55 -15.43
N THR A 78 15.89 5.74 -15.19
CA THR A 78 16.56 6.81 -14.39
C THR A 78 15.78 7.21 -13.15
N SER A 79 14.60 6.61 -12.92
CA SER A 79 13.76 6.91 -11.77
C SER A 79 13.62 5.69 -10.87
N LEU A 80 13.57 5.94 -9.55
CA LEU A 80 13.20 4.93 -8.58
C LEU A 80 11.69 4.97 -8.39
N ASN A 81 11.03 3.88 -8.76
CA ASN A 81 9.64 3.65 -8.43
C ASN A 81 9.55 2.97 -7.06
N TYR A 82 8.71 3.52 -6.20
CA TYR A 82 8.45 2.97 -4.89
C TYR A 82 7.00 2.54 -4.82
N ARG A 83 6.77 1.35 -4.29
CA ARG A 83 5.44 0.77 -4.13
C ARG A 83 5.28 0.22 -2.73
N GLU A 84 4.26 0.71 -2.06
CA GLU A 84 3.81 0.19 -0.78
C GLU A 84 2.56 -0.65 -1.01
N GLU A 85 2.55 -1.84 -0.43
CA GLU A 85 1.40 -2.74 -0.50
C GLU A 85 1.08 -3.30 0.87
N HIS A 86 -0.19 -3.24 1.23
CA HIS A 86 -0.67 -3.87 2.45
C HIS A 86 -1.23 -5.25 2.18
N TYR A 87 -0.91 -6.18 3.08
CA TYR A 87 -1.49 -7.51 3.11
C TYR A 87 -1.99 -7.79 4.53
N TYR A 88 -3.30 -7.99 4.67
CA TYR A 88 -3.89 -8.47 5.91
C TYR A 88 -4.11 -9.97 5.83
N PHE A 89 -3.27 -10.74 6.52
CA PHE A 89 -3.34 -12.20 6.54
C PHE A 89 -4.20 -12.69 7.71
N MET A 90 -5.04 -13.68 7.42
CA MET A 90 -5.80 -14.43 8.42
C MET A 90 -5.16 -15.81 8.63
N PRO A 91 -5.19 -16.36 9.86
CA PRO A 91 -4.56 -17.65 10.16
C PRO A 91 -5.13 -18.83 9.37
N ASP A 92 -6.36 -18.72 8.89
CA ASP A 92 -7.08 -19.77 8.18
C ASP A 92 -6.74 -19.88 6.68
N GLY A 93 -5.80 -19.07 6.19
CA GLY A 93 -5.38 -19.06 4.80
C GLY A 93 -6.05 -17.97 3.96
N ARG A 94 -6.93 -17.13 4.52
CA ARG A 94 -7.44 -15.95 3.81
C ARG A 94 -6.44 -14.80 3.84
N PHE A 95 -6.43 -13.97 2.80
CA PHE A 95 -5.75 -12.68 2.84
C PHE A 95 -6.58 -11.60 2.16
N TYR A 96 -6.41 -10.37 2.63
CA TYR A 96 -6.93 -9.16 2.00
C TYR A 96 -5.76 -8.28 1.55
N LYS A 97 -5.76 -7.84 0.29
CA LYS A 97 -4.79 -6.90 -0.24
C LYS A 97 -5.28 -5.48 0.01
N GLY A 98 -4.70 -4.83 1.01
CA GLY A 98 -5.10 -3.52 1.47
C GLY A 98 -5.07 -3.44 3.00
N VAL A 99 -5.53 -2.30 3.49
CA VAL A 99 -5.70 -2.04 4.92
C VAL A 99 -7.14 -2.37 5.32
N PRO A 100 -7.40 -3.16 6.39
CA PRO A 100 -8.75 -3.48 6.82
C PRO A 100 -9.63 -2.23 6.97
N PRO A 101 -10.71 -2.07 6.19
CA PRO A 101 -11.63 -0.97 6.40
C PRO A 101 -12.23 -1.08 7.80
N GLU A 102 -12.44 0.07 8.46
CA GLU A 102 -13.03 0.14 9.80
C GLU A 102 -12.19 -0.47 10.94
N GLY A 103 -10.93 -0.83 10.67
CA GLY A 103 -10.02 -1.43 11.66
C GLY A 103 -10.06 -2.96 11.66
N PRO A 104 -8.97 -3.64 12.06
CA PRO A 104 -8.91 -5.11 12.04
C PRO A 104 -9.96 -5.80 12.91
N SER A 105 -10.39 -5.20 14.02
CA SER A 105 -11.41 -5.77 14.91
C SER A 105 -12.82 -5.77 14.32
N ALA A 106 -13.09 -4.86 13.39
CA ALA A 106 -14.39 -4.73 12.71
C ALA A 106 -14.37 -5.32 11.29
N PHE A 107 -13.26 -5.92 10.87
CA PHE A 107 -13.08 -6.37 9.51
C PHE A 107 -14.11 -7.43 9.10
N ASN A 108 -15.03 -7.05 8.22
CA ASN A 108 -16.08 -7.92 7.71
C ASN A 108 -15.68 -8.52 6.36
N TRP A 109 -15.11 -9.73 6.40
CA TRP A 109 -14.67 -10.45 5.19
C TRP A 109 -15.79 -10.62 4.15
N ALA A 110 -17.00 -11.00 4.59
CA ALA A 110 -18.11 -11.27 3.66
C ALA A 110 -18.52 -10.01 2.89
N LYS A 111 -18.60 -8.87 3.58
CA LYS A 111 -18.88 -7.55 2.97
C LYS A 111 -17.78 -7.19 1.96
N VAL A 112 -16.52 -7.22 2.39
CA VAL A 112 -15.39 -6.80 1.55
C VAL A 112 -15.20 -7.74 0.36
N GLN A 113 -15.43 -9.04 0.51
CA GLN A 113 -15.38 -9.98 -0.60
C GLN A 113 -16.51 -9.75 -1.61
N ALA A 114 -17.69 -9.34 -1.18
CA ALA A 114 -18.81 -9.04 -2.07
C ALA A 114 -18.60 -7.73 -2.84
N GLU A 115 -18.07 -6.70 -2.17
CA GLU A 115 -17.86 -5.37 -2.75
C GLU A 115 -16.56 -5.28 -3.58
N HIS A 116 -15.50 -5.95 -3.13
CA HIS A 116 -14.13 -5.88 -3.68
C HIS A 116 -13.48 -7.27 -3.79
N PRO A 117 -14.04 -8.19 -4.59
CA PRO A 117 -13.51 -9.54 -4.74
C PRO A 117 -12.07 -9.58 -5.26
N GLU A 118 -11.62 -8.54 -5.99
CA GLU A 118 -10.26 -8.40 -6.50
C GLU A 118 -9.19 -8.18 -5.42
N LEU A 119 -9.61 -7.80 -4.21
CA LEU A 119 -8.72 -7.59 -3.07
C LEU A 119 -8.67 -8.82 -2.15
N CYS A 120 -9.59 -9.78 -2.32
CA CYS A 120 -9.75 -10.92 -1.44
C CYS A 120 -9.16 -12.19 -2.07
N GLY A 121 -8.40 -12.94 -1.29
CA GLY A 121 -7.76 -14.16 -1.76
C GLY A 121 -7.50 -15.22 -0.71
N GLN A 122 -6.90 -16.32 -1.16
CA GLN A 122 -6.42 -17.44 -0.36
C GLN A 122 -4.90 -17.57 -0.52
N TYR A 123 -4.22 -17.96 0.54
CA TYR A 123 -2.78 -18.23 0.55
C TYR A 123 -2.45 -19.58 1.19
N GLY A 124 -1.27 -20.09 0.83
CA GLY A 124 -0.63 -21.23 1.47
C GLY A 124 0.88 -21.14 1.30
N ILE A 125 1.61 -21.63 2.30
CA ILE A 125 3.08 -21.57 2.36
C ILE A 125 3.62 -22.99 2.23
N ASN A 126 4.55 -23.21 1.29
CA ASN A 126 5.22 -24.49 1.07
C ASN A 126 6.72 -24.23 0.99
N GLY A 127 7.44 -24.57 2.06
CA GLY A 127 8.87 -24.28 2.16
C GLY A 127 9.16 -22.78 2.06
N ASP A 128 9.94 -22.39 1.06
CA ASP A 128 10.35 -21.02 0.76
C ASP A 128 9.42 -20.29 -0.22
N LYS A 129 8.17 -20.76 -0.38
CA LYS A 129 7.20 -20.18 -1.30
C LYS A 129 5.88 -19.88 -0.60
N ILE A 130 5.34 -18.69 -0.89
CA ILE A 130 3.94 -18.36 -0.64
C ILE A 130 3.20 -18.39 -1.98
N THR A 131 2.09 -19.14 -2.02
CA THR A 131 1.17 -19.13 -3.16
C THR A 131 -0.03 -18.29 -2.81
N LEU A 132 -0.39 -17.36 -3.69
CA LEU A 132 -1.52 -16.45 -3.57
C LEU A 132 -2.53 -16.76 -4.68
N SER A 133 -3.81 -16.75 -4.33
CA SER A 133 -4.92 -17.03 -5.23
C SER A 133 -5.98 -15.95 -5.02
N TYR A 134 -6.34 -15.23 -6.08
CA TYR A 134 -7.47 -14.30 -6.09
C TYR A 134 -8.68 -14.94 -6.76
N ALA A 135 -9.87 -14.38 -6.52
CA ALA A 135 -11.05 -14.74 -7.28
C ALA A 135 -10.80 -14.59 -8.78
N GLY A 136 -11.11 -15.62 -9.57
CA GLY A 136 -11.04 -15.57 -11.04
C GLY A 136 -9.64 -15.58 -11.65
N SER A 137 -8.59 -15.66 -10.83
CA SER A 137 -7.21 -15.70 -11.29
C SER A 137 -6.57 -17.05 -11.02
N ALA A 138 -5.61 -17.44 -11.85
CA ALA A 138 -4.76 -18.57 -11.55
C ALA A 138 -3.91 -18.25 -10.31
N PRO A 139 -3.71 -19.21 -9.38
CA PRO A 139 -2.77 -19.03 -8.29
C PRO A 139 -1.36 -18.76 -8.82
N TYR A 140 -0.63 -17.88 -8.15
CA TYR A 140 0.77 -17.60 -8.45
C TYR A 140 1.60 -17.72 -7.18
N SER A 141 2.89 -18.03 -7.34
CA SER A 141 3.80 -18.24 -6.21
C SER A 141 4.91 -17.20 -6.20
N TRP A 142 5.27 -16.77 -4.99
CA TRP A 142 6.39 -15.91 -4.72
C TRP A 142 7.35 -16.59 -3.76
N LEU A 143 8.63 -16.22 -3.87
CA LEU A 143 9.60 -16.59 -2.84
C LEU A 143 9.23 -15.91 -1.52
N LEU A 144 9.38 -16.67 -0.45
CA LEU A 144 9.10 -16.27 0.92
C LEU A 144 10.30 -16.64 1.78
N LYS A 145 10.92 -15.64 2.39
CA LYS A 145 11.98 -15.82 3.36
C LYS A 145 11.58 -15.18 4.69
N MET A 146 11.29 -16.02 5.68
CA MET A 146 11.04 -15.53 7.03
C MET A 146 12.35 -15.04 7.65
N LYS A 147 12.38 -13.79 8.13
CA LYS A 147 13.50 -13.25 8.91
C LYS A 147 13.30 -13.53 10.39
N ASN A 148 12.05 -13.39 10.85
CA ASN A 148 11.57 -13.76 12.18
C ASN A 148 10.04 -13.92 12.11
N SER A 149 9.36 -14.01 13.26
CA SER A 149 7.89 -14.18 13.32
C SER A 149 7.11 -12.97 12.79
N GLU A 150 7.73 -11.79 12.68
CA GLU A 150 7.06 -10.53 12.33
C GLU A 150 7.55 -9.95 11.00
N ASN A 151 8.72 -10.36 10.52
CA ASN A 151 9.35 -9.78 9.33
C ASN A 151 9.71 -10.89 8.34
N MET A 152 9.39 -10.65 7.08
CA MET A 152 9.68 -11.56 5.98
C MET A 152 10.14 -10.78 4.75
N GLU A 153 10.75 -11.47 3.80
CA GLU A 153 10.89 -11.01 2.43
C GLU A 153 9.91 -11.78 1.56
N MET A 154 9.05 -11.05 0.85
CA MET A 154 8.06 -11.62 -0.04
C MET A 154 8.36 -11.13 -1.46
N ASN A 155 8.81 -12.05 -2.31
CA ASN A 155 9.33 -11.79 -3.65
C ASN A 155 10.41 -10.70 -3.64
N TYR A 156 11.47 -10.91 -2.86
CA TYR A 156 12.62 -10.00 -2.70
C TYR A 156 12.32 -8.63 -2.06
N ALA A 157 11.06 -8.32 -1.74
CA ALA A 157 10.69 -7.07 -1.07
C ALA A 157 10.55 -7.29 0.44
N PRO A 158 11.12 -6.40 1.28
CA PRO A 158 10.84 -6.36 2.70
C PRO A 158 9.33 -6.28 2.95
N THR A 159 8.83 -7.18 3.78
CA THR A 159 7.43 -7.26 4.17
C THR A 159 7.36 -7.43 5.68
N ASN A 160 7.03 -6.34 6.36
CA ASN A 160 7.10 -6.27 7.81
C ASN A 160 5.69 -6.19 8.38
N LYS A 161 5.44 -6.92 9.47
CA LYS A 161 4.21 -6.79 10.23
C LYS A 161 4.14 -5.37 10.77
N VAL A 162 3.00 -4.71 10.59
CA VAL A 162 2.85 -3.33 11.07
C VAL A 162 2.87 -3.32 12.60
N GLU A 163 3.42 -2.25 13.15
CA GLU A 163 3.36 -2.00 14.59
C GLU A 163 1.90 -1.83 15.05
N LYS A 164 1.67 -1.99 16.34
CA LYS A 164 0.37 -1.72 16.97
C LYS A 164 0.54 -0.81 18.16
N PHE A 165 -0.45 0.02 18.42
CA PHE A 165 -0.52 0.75 19.66
C PHE A 165 -0.88 -0.19 20.83
N GLY A 166 -0.66 0.29 22.06
CA GLY A 166 -1.26 -0.34 23.23
C GLY A 166 -2.79 -0.25 23.22
N GLY A 167 -3.44 -1.02 24.10
CA GLY A 167 -4.88 -0.83 24.37
C GLY A 167 -5.13 0.55 24.98
N ASN A 168 -6.18 1.23 24.53
CA ASN A 168 -6.56 2.59 24.92
C ASN A 168 -5.42 3.60 24.80
N ALA A 169 -4.57 3.45 23.78
CA ALA A 169 -3.42 4.32 23.60
C ALA A 169 -3.83 5.79 23.44
N ARG A 170 -3.05 6.65 24.10
CA ARG A 170 -3.13 8.11 23.96
C ARG A 170 -1.89 8.58 23.23
N ILE A 171 -2.09 9.25 22.10
CA ILE A 171 -1.00 9.79 21.29
C ILE A 171 -1.00 11.30 21.38
N SER A 172 0.20 11.88 21.30
CA SER A 172 0.40 13.32 21.36
C SER A 172 1.22 13.79 20.17
N GLY A 173 0.69 14.78 19.48
CA GLY A 173 1.39 15.50 18.42
C GLY A 173 0.50 15.83 17.25
N SER A 174 1.03 16.70 16.39
CA SER A 174 0.45 17.00 15.10
C SER A 174 1.09 16.12 14.03
N PHE A 175 0.27 15.53 13.16
CA PHE A 175 0.67 14.65 12.08
C PHE A 175 0.10 15.21 10.79
N ALA A 176 0.96 15.55 9.84
CA ALA A 176 0.56 16.12 8.55
C ALA A 176 1.02 15.25 7.40
N ARG A 177 0.21 15.25 6.35
CA ARG A 177 0.60 14.68 5.07
C ARG A 177 1.04 15.81 4.15
N GLY A 178 2.32 15.83 3.76
CA GLY A 178 2.82 16.79 2.77
C GLY A 178 2.27 16.52 1.37
N THR A 179 2.29 17.54 0.50
CA THR A 179 1.89 17.46 -0.93
C THR A 179 2.84 16.61 -1.81
N VAL A 180 3.89 16.02 -1.22
CA VAL A 180 5.03 15.44 -1.96
C VAL A 180 4.92 13.92 -2.13
N PHE A 181 3.73 13.34 -2.04
CA PHE A 181 3.51 11.95 -2.46
C PHE A 181 3.05 11.93 -3.92
N ALA A 182 3.98 12.26 -4.82
CA ALA A 182 3.72 12.25 -6.25
C ALA A 182 3.36 10.84 -6.76
N GLY A 183 2.08 10.66 -7.12
CA GLY A 183 1.58 9.88 -8.26
C GLY A 183 1.83 8.36 -8.37
N ASN A 184 2.75 7.75 -7.62
CA ASN A 184 3.21 6.39 -7.92
C ASN A 184 3.07 5.37 -6.78
N TYR A 185 2.56 5.78 -5.62
CA TYR A 185 2.39 4.91 -4.45
C TYR A 185 0.95 4.37 -4.38
N SER A 186 0.62 3.43 -5.26
CA SER A 186 -0.26 2.26 -4.96
C SER A 186 -0.73 1.62 -6.27
N TYR A 187 -0.56 0.30 -6.38
CA TYR A 187 -1.22 -0.46 -7.44
C TYR A 187 -2.67 -0.70 -7.02
N ALA A 188 -3.52 0.28 -7.31
CA ALA A 188 -4.98 0.18 -7.26
C ALA A 188 -5.70 1.48 -7.67
N GLY A 189 -5.06 2.42 -8.38
CA GLY A 189 -5.68 3.71 -8.66
C GLY A 189 -5.72 4.55 -7.40
N ALA A 190 -4.56 5.10 -7.04
CA ALA A 190 -4.44 6.06 -5.96
C ALA A 190 -5.53 7.14 -6.12
N PRO A 191 -6.38 7.40 -5.10
CA PRO A 191 -7.25 8.56 -5.15
C PRO A 191 -6.37 9.81 -5.32
N THR A 192 -6.74 10.64 -6.29
CA THR A 192 -6.13 11.97 -6.47
C THR A 192 -6.24 12.72 -5.15
N ILE A 193 -5.09 13.08 -4.56
CA ILE A 193 -5.04 13.82 -3.30
C ILE A 193 -5.67 15.20 -3.52
N THR A 194 -6.88 15.42 -3.01
CA THR A 194 -7.57 16.71 -3.13
C THR A 194 -7.37 17.62 -1.92
N ALA A 195 -6.87 17.14 -0.77
CA ALA A 195 -6.50 18.02 0.35
C ALA A 195 -5.48 17.39 1.32
N ALA A 196 -4.39 18.11 1.58
CA ALA A 196 -3.41 17.78 2.63
C ALA A 196 -3.96 18.23 3.99
N GLY A 197 -4.28 17.27 4.87
CA GLY A 197 -4.74 17.53 6.24
C GLY A 197 -3.67 17.26 7.31
N THR A 198 -3.67 18.06 8.36
CA THR A 198 -3.02 17.85 9.65
C THR A 198 -4.05 17.29 10.64
N TYR A 199 -3.67 16.25 11.38
CA TYR A 199 -4.35 15.83 12.60
C TYR A 199 -3.53 16.23 13.82
N THR A 200 -4.11 16.89 14.80
CA THR A 200 -3.47 17.11 16.11
C THR A 200 -4.18 16.29 17.16
N PHE A 201 -3.50 15.26 17.67
CA PHE A 201 -4.01 14.40 18.73
C PHE A 201 -3.48 14.86 20.08
N HIS A 202 -4.36 14.87 21.07
CA HIS A 202 -4.06 15.25 22.45
C HIS A 202 -4.13 14.02 23.38
N PRO A 203 -3.31 13.97 24.44
CA PRO A 203 -3.32 12.86 25.40
C PRO A 203 -4.67 12.63 26.11
N ASP A 204 -5.51 13.67 26.20
CA ASP A 204 -6.84 13.61 26.81
C ASP A 204 -7.89 12.86 25.95
N GLY A 205 -7.50 12.42 24.74
CA GLY A 205 -8.40 11.76 23.81
C GLY A 205 -9.15 12.71 22.88
N THR A 206 -8.78 14.00 22.85
CA THR A 206 -9.31 14.96 21.87
C THR A 206 -8.43 15.03 20.62
N VAL A 207 -9.05 15.35 19.48
CA VAL A 207 -8.37 15.50 18.19
C VAL A 207 -8.89 16.73 17.47
N THR A 208 -8.00 17.45 16.79
CA THR A 208 -8.36 18.50 15.84
C THR A 208 -7.80 18.21 14.45
N THR A 209 -8.43 18.75 13.41
CA THR A 209 -7.95 18.62 12.02
C THR A 209 -8.22 19.85 11.18
N ASP A 210 -7.26 20.29 10.37
CA ASP A 210 -7.47 21.36 9.38
C ASP A 210 -7.97 20.83 8.02
N SER A 211 -8.21 19.51 7.90
CA SER A 211 -8.82 18.92 6.71
C SER A 211 -10.25 19.44 6.54
N THR A 212 -10.60 19.88 5.33
CA THR A 212 -11.94 20.41 5.01
C THR A 212 -12.83 19.40 4.28
N THR A 213 -12.27 18.30 3.77
CA THR A 213 -12.99 17.33 2.92
C THR A 213 -13.01 15.90 3.48
N GLY A 214 -12.43 15.66 4.65
CA GLY A 214 -12.32 14.32 5.24
C GLY A 214 -11.12 13.51 4.74
N ILE A 215 -10.94 12.33 5.33
CA ILE A 215 -9.87 11.38 4.99
C ILE A 215 -10.38 10.44 3.92
N ASP A 216 -9.78 10.45 2.73
CA ASP A 216 -9.80 9.32 1.79
C ASP A 216 -8.59 8.41 2.08
N GLY A 217 -8.86 7.15 2.40
CA GLY A 217 -7.84 6.12 2.56
C GLY A 217 -7.38 5.58 1.22
N ASP A 218 -6.28 4.82 1.19
CA ASP A 218 -5.78 4.13 -0.02
C ASP A 218 -6.60 2.85 -0.34
N THR A 219 -7.79 2.72 0.23
CA THR A 219 -8.65 1.58 0.00
C THR A 219 -9.61 1.89 -1.15
N LYS A 220 -9.65 1.03 -2.17
CA LYS A 220 -10.69 1.02 -3.23
C LYS A 220 -12.14 0.92 -2.70
N VAL A 221 -12.31 0.73 -1.39
CA VAL A 221 -13.59 0.66 -0.71
C VAL A 221 -14.15 2.06 -0.50
N SER A 222 -15.17 2.41 -1.28
CA SER A 222 -15.95 3.63 -1.15
C SER A 222 -16.82 3.59 0.12
N GLY A 223 -16.19 3.89 1.25
CA GLY A 223 -16.82 4.13 2.55
C GLY A 223 -15.96 4.99 3.47
N VAL A 224 -14.86 5.51 2.93
CA VAL A 224 -13.76 6.12 3.66
C VAL A 224 -13.76 7.60 3.32
N THR A 225 -14.86 8.32 3.57
CA THR A 225 -14.87 9.79 3.47
C THR A 225 -15.71 10.32 4.63
N ILE A 226 -15.11 11.10 5.54
CA ILE A 226 -15.87 11.84 6.56
C ILE A 226 -16.26 13.17 5.93
N GLY A 227 -17.54 13.43 5.75
CA GLY A 227 -18.00 14.77 5.40
C GLY A 227 -17.85 15.68 6.63
N LEU A 228 -16.86 16.58 6.64
CA LEU A 228 -16.67 17.53 7.74
C LEU A 228 -17.62 18.73 7.59
N GLN A 229 -18.93 18.47 7.68
CA GLN A 229 -19.92 19.52 7.82
C GLN A 229 -20.02 19.91 9.30
N GLY A 230 -19.17 20.84 9.76
CA GLY A 230 -19.44 21.59 11.00
C GLY A 230 -18.52 21.39 12.20
N GLY A 231 -17.31 20.84 12.06
CA GLY A 231 -16.35 20.88 13.17
C GLY A 231 -15.00 20.24 12.90
N ASN A 232 -13.93 21.01 13.12
CA ASN A 232 -12.53 20.59 13.04
C ASN A 232 -11.99 20.00 14.35
N ARG A 233 -12.86 19.70 15.32
CA ARG A 233 -12.50 19.18 16.64
C ARG A 233 -13.44 18.03 17.03
N GLY A 234 -12.91 17.08 17.77
CA GLY A 234 -13.70 16.04 18.41
C GLY A 234 -12.83 15.11 19.24
N THR A 235 -13.13 13.81 19.22
CA THR A 235 -12.50 12.81 20.09
C THR A 235 -11.97 11.62 19.32
N TYR A 236 -11.05 10.89 19.92
CA TYR A 236 -10.51 9.66 19.37
C TYR A 236 -10.29 8.58 20.42
N THR A 237 -10.35 7.33 19.98
CA THR A 237 -9.91 6.16 20.75
C THR A 237 -9.05 5.27 19.87
N ILE A 238 -7.99 4.71 20.45
CA ILE A 238 -7.10 3.77 19.77
C ILE A 238 -7.01 2.50 20.61
N ASN A 239 -7.22 1.36 19.98
CA ASN A 239 -7.03 0.04 20.58
C ASN A 239 -6.26 -0.85 19.60
N GLY A 240 -4.96 -1.03 19.81
CA GLY A 240 -4.15 -1.80 18.88
C GLY A 240 -4.02 -1.10 17.53
N ASN A 241 -4.64 -1.68 16.50
CA ASN A 241 -4.70 -1.09 15.16
C ASN A 241 -6.07 -0.51 14.80
N ASP A 242 -6.99 -0.46 15.75
CA ASP A 242 -8.32 0.12 15.57
C ASP A 242 -8.34 1.57 16.06
N LEU A 243 -8.76 2.49 15.19
CA LEU A 243 -9.02 3.89 15.51
C LEU A 243 -10.51 4.16 15.38
N THR A 244 -11.10 4.82 16.37
CA THR A 244 -12.39 5.51 16.20
C THR A 244 -12.15 7.01 16.29
N LEU A 245 -12.58 7.75 15.27
CA LEU A 245 -12.59 9.21 15.22
C LEU A 245 -14.02 9.70 15.30
N ASN A 246 -14.28 10.66 16.19
CA ASN A 246 -15.53 11.40 16.23
C ASN A 246 -15.23 12.84 15.85
N LEU A 247 -15.68 13.31 14.69
CA LEU A 247 -15.41 14.64 14.15
C LEU A 247 -16.66 15.17 13.45
N GLY A 248 -16.99 16.46 13.62
CA GLY A 248 -18.14 17.08 12.95
C GLY A 248 -19.48 16.36 13.22
N GLY A 249 -19.65 15.75 14.39
CA GLY A 249 -20.83 14.96 14.75
C GLY A 249 -20.91 13.57 14.10
N GLN A 250 -19.92 13.18 13.29
CA GLN A 250 -19.81 11.86 12.66
C GLN A 250 -18.79 10.98 13.40
N SER A 251 -19.09 9.69 13.48
CA SER A 251 -18.16 8.68 13.98
C SER A 251 -17.64 7.85 12.80
N LYS A 252 -16.33 7.64 12.74
CA LYS A 252 -15.67 6.78 11.75
C LYS A 252 -14.71 5.83 12.43
N ARG A 253 -14.70 4.58 11.96
CA ARG A 253 -13.66 3.62 12.30
C ARG A 253 -12.63 3.55 11.19
N CYS A 254 -11.38 3.39 11.57
CA CYS A 254 -10.22 3.33 10.68
C CYS A 254 -9.23 2.28 11.19
N THR A 255 -8.39 1.78 10.30
CA THR A 255 -7.13 1.15 10.73
C THR A 255 -6.10 2.25 11.00
N ILE A 256 -5.37 2.13 12.10
CA ILE A 256 -4.22 2.97 12.43
C ILE A 256 -3.00 2.12 12.81
N TYR A 257 -1.80 2.59 12.49
CA TYR A 257 -0.57 2.04 13.07
C TYR A 257 0.55 3.09 13.11
N PRO A 258 1.46 3.00 14.10
CA PRO A 258 2.65 3.85 14.12
C PRO A 258 3.71 3.33 13.14
N VAL A 259 4.52 4.25 12.64
CA VAL A 259 5.82 3.93 12.05
C VAL A 259 6.85 4.60 12.95
N SER A 260 7.56 3.77 13.70
CA SER A 260 8.49 4.23 14.73
C SER A 260 9.94 4.02 14.31
N ASP A 261 10.82 4.86 14.82
CA ASP A 261 12.26 4.63 14.80
C ASP A 261 12.80 4.77 16.22
N ASN A 262 13.56 3.78 16.69
CA ASN A 262 14.10 3.72 18.05
C ASN A 262 13.06 4.03 19.15
N GLY A 263 11.84 3.49 19.00
CA GLY A 263 10.73 3.69 19.95
C GLY A 263 10.04 5.06 19.86
N ARG A 264 10.46 5.94 18.94
CA ARG A 264 9.82 7.23 18.68
C ARG A 264 8.93 7.14 17.46
N ILE A 265 7.65 7.47 17.62
CA ILE A 265 6.71 7.59 16.50
C ILE A 265 7.17 8.74 15.59
N LEU A 266 7.53 8.41 14.35
CA LEU A 266 7.89 9.37 13.31
C LEU A 266 6.70 9.66 12.39
N ARG A 267 5.90 8.64 12.11
CA ARG A 267 4.70 8.74 11.29
C ARG A 267 3.57 7.91 11.89
N ILE A 268 2.36 8.22 11.46
CA ILE A 268 1.20 7.34 11.65
C ILE A 268 0.60 7.03 10.30
N SER A 269 0.11 5.82 10.11
CA SER A 269 -0.79 5.49 9.02
C SER A 269 -2.23 5.54 9.52
N ILE A 270 -3.13 6.16 8.76
CA ILE A 270 -4.59 6.09 8.97
C ILE A 270 -5.19 5.62 7.65
N ASP A 271 -5.83 4.45 7.65
CA ASP A 271 -6.37 3.78 6.46
C ASP A 271 -5.36 3.67 5.29
N GLY A 272 -4.10 3.38 5.62
CA GLY A 272 -3.01 3.25 4.64
C GLY A 272 -2.32 4.57 4.30
N ALA A 273 -2.98 5.72 4.50
CA ALA A 273 -2.37 7.02 4.27
C ALA A 273 -1.37 7.37 5.37
N LEU A 274 -0.13 7.70 4.99
CA LEU A 274 0.93 8.09 5.92
C LEU A 274 0.89 9.59 6.24
N TYR A 275 1.02 9.91 7.53
CA TYR A 275 1.11 11.26 8.08
C TYR A 275 2.39 11.39 8.91
N GLU A 276 3.20 12.40 8.60
CA GLU A 276 4.45 12.68 9.28
C GLU A 276 4.23 13.51 10.54
N LYS A 277 4.88 13.14 11.63
CA LYS A 277 4.85 13.91 12.87
C LYS A 277 5.55 15.26 12.64
N LYS A 278 4.85 16.37 12.90
CA LYS A 278 5.45 17.70 12.92
C LYS A 278 6.45 17.80 14.06
N LYS A 279 7.55 18.51 13.79
CA LYS A 279 8.60 18.81 14.78
C LYS A 279 8.09 19.80 15.81
#